data_AF-A0A537W1R3-F1
#
_entry.id   AF-A0A537W1R3-F1
#
_cell.length_a   1.000
_cell.length_b   1.000
_cell.length_c   1.000
_cell.angle_alpha   90.00
_cell.angle_beta   90.00
_cell.angle_gamma   90.00
#
_symmetry.space_group_name_H-M   'P 1'
#
loop_
_entity.id
_entity.type
_entity.pdbx_description
1 polymer ?
#
loop_
_entity_poly.entity_id
_entity_poly.type
_entity_poly.pdbx_seq_one_letter_code
_entity_poly.pdbx_strand_id
1 'polypeptide(L)'
;AGAYSFEAGNVRHEHEWKLWQEVKLPDDKLILPGVVSHATNVVEHPELVADRIVRFADLVGRERVIASTDCGLGGRLHTQIAWAKLEALAEGAALASRQL
;
A
#
# COMPACT_ATOMS: atom_id res chain seq x y z
N ALA A 1 20.22 -1.90 2.79
CA ALA A 1 18.83 -1.87 3.32
C ALA A 1 18.09 -3.15 2.90
N GLY A 2 17.14 -3.63 3.70
CA GLY A 2 16.38 -4.86 3.42
C GLY A 2 15.03 -4.67 2.73
N ALA A 3 14.56 -3.41 2.62
CA ALA A 3 13.26 -3.12 2.02
C ALA A 3 13.22 -1.75 1.33
N TYR A 4 12.29 -1.59 0.39
CA TYR A 4 11.99 -0.32 -0.29
C TYR A 4 10.59 0.15 0.07
N SER A 5 10.45 1.36 0.60
CA SER A 5 9.15 2.01 0.82
C SER A 5 8.94 3.11 -0.19
N PHE A 6 7.75 3.18 -0.78
CA PHE A 6 7.40 4.14 -1.83
C PHE A 6 5.90 4.42 -1.84
N GLU A 7 5.51 5.54 -2.42
CA GLU A 7 4.10 5.91 -2.56
C GLU A 7 3.44 5.13 -3.70
N ALA A 8 2.24 4.60 -3.47
CA ALA A 8 1.48 3.86 -4.48
C ALA A 8 -0.04 4.02 -4.35
N GLY A 9 -0.52 4.84 -3.41
CA GLY A 9 -1.94 5.02 -3.12
C GLY A 9 -2.48 6.34 -3.63
N ASN A 10 -1.63 7.36 -3.76
CA ASN A 10 -2.00 8.63 -4.34
C ASN A 10 -2.12 8.59 -5.86
N VAL A 11 -2.89 9.55 -6.37
CA VAL A 11 -3.23 9.71 -7.80
C VAL A 11 -2.02 9.93 -8.72
N ARG A 12 -0.85 10.32 -8.18
CA ARG A 12 0.36 10.52 -8.97
C ARG A 12 1.10 9.20 -9.18
N HIS A 13 1.22 8.38 -8.13
CA HIS A 13 2.08 7.19 -8.15
C HIS A 13 1.32 5.87 -8.23
N GLU A 14 -0.01 5.85 -8.07
CA GLU A 14 -0.77 4.59 -8.09
C GLU A 14 -0.50 3.77 -9.36
N HIS A 15 -0.39 4.40 -10.52
CA HIS A 15 -0.15 3.72 -11.79
C HIS A 15 1.21 3.01 -11.91
N GLU A 16 2.18 3.33 -11.04
CA GLU A 16 3.55 2.81 -11.09
C GLU A 16 3.64 1.33 -10.69
N TRP A 17 2.57 0.74 -10.15
CA TRP A 17 2.46 -0.71 -9.96
C TRP A 17 2.80 -1.48 -11.25
N LYS A 18 2.48 -0.92 -12.42
CA LYS A 18 2.73 -1.54 -13.73
C LYS A 18 4.22 -1.80 -13.99
N LEU A 19 5.10 -0.98 -13.42
CA LEU A 19 6.55 -1.16 -13.55
C LEU A 19 7.01 -2.52 -13.01
N TRP A 20 6.31 -3.06 -12.00
CA TRP A 20 6.61 -4.34 -11.39
C TRP A 20 6.22 -5.55 -12.25
N GLN A 21 5.59 -5.34 -13.41
CA GLN A 21 5.42 -6.39 -14.44
C GLN A 21 6.74 -6.70 -15.15
N GLU A 22 7.67 -5.75 -15.18
CA GLU A 22 8.94 -5.86 -15.90
C GLU A 22 10.13 -5.89 -14.94
N VAL A 23 10.04 -5.18 -13.80
CA VAL A 23 11.10 -5.10 -12.81
C VAL A 23 11.08 -6.32 -11.89
N LYS A 24 12.20 -7.06 -11.88
CA LYS A 24 12.42 -8.15 -10.95
C LYS A 24 12.94 -7.61 -9.61
N LEU A 25 12.18 -7.79 -8.54
CA LEU A 25 12.64 -7.52 -7.17
C LEU A 25 13.79 -8.47 -6.82
N PRO A 26 14.93 -7.98 -6.28
CA PRO A 26 15.98 -8.87 -5.78
C PRO A 26 15.47 -9.78 -4.66
N ASP A 27 15.96 -11.02 -4.62
CA ASP A 27 15.43 -12.07 -3.73
C ASP A 27 15.60 -11.76 -2.24
N ASP A 28 16.54 -10.87 -1.89
CA ASP A 28 16.83 -10.41 -0.53
C ASP A 28 16.09 -9.12 -0.13
N LYS A 29 15.06 -8.72 -0.89
CA LYS A 29 14.34 -7.46 -0.69
C LYS A 29 12.85 -7.65 -0.49
N LEU A 30 12.29 -6.72 0.29
CA LEU A 30 10.86 -6.51 0.47
C LEU A 30 10.42 -5.17 -0.13
N ILE A 31 9.13 -5.04 -0.43
CA ILE A 31 8.51 -3.76 -0.77
C ILE A 31 7.44 -3.36 0.24
N LEU A 32 7.39 -2.05 0.50
CA LEU A 32 6.39 -1.40 1.34
C LEU A 32 5.64 -0.37 0.49
N PRO A 33 4.72 -0.80 -0.38
CA PRO A 33 3.91 0.13 -1.16
C PRO A 33 2.95 0.87 -0.22
N GLY A 34 2.88 2.19 -0.35
CA GLY A 34 1.85 3.00 0.25
C GLY A 34 0.52 2.72 -0.43
N VAL A 35 -0.47 2.14 0.23
CA VAL A 35 -1.77 1.78 -0.37
C VAL A 35 -2.93 2.62 0.16
N VAL A 36 -2.66 3.44 1.17
CA VAL A 36 -3.51 4.53 1.68
C VAL A 36 -2.74 5.84 1.62
N SER A 37 -3.41 6.89 1.15
CA SER A 37 -2.73 8.14 0.79
C SER A 37 -2.83 9.19 1.89
N HIS A 38 -1.71 9.86 2.15
CA HIS A 38 -1.64 11.05 3.00
C HIS A 38 -2.03 12.34 2.26
N ALA A 39 -2.11 12.29 0.91
CA ALA A 39 -2.30 13.46 0.06
C ALA A 39 -3.77 13.87 -0.11
N THR A 40 -4.70 13.15 0.53
CA THR A 40 -6.13 13.40 0.49
C THR A 40 -6.79 13.11 1.83
N ASN A 41 -7.88 13.83 2.12
CA ASN A 41 -8.73 13.58 3.28
C ASN A 41 -9.75 12.45 3.06
N VAL A 42 -9.86 11.93 1.84
CA VAL A 42 -10.77 10.82 1.51
C VAL A 42 -10.21 9.53 2.09
N VAL A 43 -10.99 8.82 2.90
CA VAL A 43 -10.65 7.49 3.41
C VAL A 43 -10.88 6.47 2.29
N GLU A 44 -9.84 5.70 1.96
CA GLU A 44 -9.92 4.64 0.96
C GLU A 44 -10.82 3.51 1.44
N HIS A 45 -11.60 2.92 0.52
CA HIS A 45 -12.42 1.77 0.83
C HIS A 45 -11.53 0.53 1.10
N PRO A 46 -11.82 -0.32 2.11
CA PRO A 46 -11.01 -1.50 2.42
C PRO A 46 -10.81 -2.45 1.22
N GLU A 47 -11.83 -2.67 0.40
CA GLU A 47 -11.69 -3.46 -0.85
C GLU A 47 -10.68 -2.85 -1.82
N LEU A 48 -10.66 -1.52 -1.99
CA LEU A 48 -9.66 -0.85 -2.85
C LEU A 48 -8.25 -1.03 -2.28
N VAL A 49 -8.10 -0.96 -0.96
CA VAL A 49 -6.82 -1.23 -0.29
C VAL A 49 -6.40 -2.69 -0.55
N ALA A 50 -7.33 -3.64 -0.42
CA ALA A 50 -7.07 -5.05 -0.68
C ALA A 50 -6.62 -5.29 -2.13
N ASP A 51 -7.36 -4.75 -3.10
CA ASP A 51 -7.02 -4.82 -4.53
C ASP A 51 -5.61 -4.30 -4.82
N ARG A 52 -5.22 -3.19 -4.18
CA ARG A 52 -3.88 -2.62 -4.31
C ARG A 52 -2.81 -3.55 -3.74
N ILE A 53 -3.04 -4.16 -2.57
CA ILE A 53 -2.10 -5.09 -1.94
C ILE A 53 -1.93 -6.35 -2.81
N VAL A 54 -3.05 -6.97 -3.22
CA VAL A 54 -3.06 -8.17 -4.06
C VAL A 54 -2.31 -7.93 -5.36
N ARG A 55 -2.52 -6.77 -5.99
CA ARG A 55 -1.82 -6.41 -7.22
C ARG A 55 -0.29 -6.42 -7.09
N PHE A 56 0.25 -5.91 -5.98
CA PHE A 56 1.69 -6.01 -5.74
C PHE A 56 2.12 -7.43 -5.38
N ALA A 57 1.34 -8.12 -4.54
CA ALA A 57 1.62 -9.49 -4.11
C ALA A 57 1.62 -10.49 -5.27
N ASP A 58 0.78 -10.32 -6.28
CA ASP A 58 0.76 -11.17 -7.49
C ASP A 58 2.02 -10.97 -8.34
N LEU A 59 2.59 -9.76 -8.34
CA LEU A 59 3.76 -9.41 -9.16
C LEU A 59 5.07 -9.78 -8.49
N VAL A 60 5.19 -9.52 -7.19
CA VAL A 60 6.44 -9.76 -6.45
C VAL A 60 6.33 -10.93 -5.46
N GLY A 61 5.18 -11.56 -5.28
CA GLY A 61 4.97 -12.63 -4.31
C GLY A 61 4.52 -12.10 -2.93
N ARG A 62 3.50 -12.76 -2.35
CA ARG A 62 2.86 -12.43 -1.07
C ARG A 62 3.86 -12.09 0.05
N GLU A 63 4.83 -12.97 0.28
CA GLU A 63 5.78 -12.84 1.39
C GLU A 63 6.77 -11.67 1.21
N ARG A 64 6.77 -11.01 0.05
CA ARG A 64 7.65 -9.87 -0.27
C ARG A 64 6.95 -8.50 -0.19
N VAL A 65 5.69 -8.45 0.26
CA VAL A 65 4.90 -7.22 0.36
C VAL A 65 4.47 -6.95 1.80
N ILE A 66 4.75 -5.74 2.29
CA ILE A 66 4.20 -5.22 3.55
C ILE A 66 3.40 -3.96 3.24
N ALA A 67 2.07 -4.02 3.36
CA ALA A 67 1.20 -2.87 3.10
C ALA A 67 1.54 -1.68 4.04
N SER A 68 1.55 -0.47 3.50
CA SER A 68 1.91 0.74 4.25
C SER A 68 1.10 1.97 3.84
N THR A 69 1.33 3.10 4.51
CA THR A 69 0.86 4.42 4.09
C THR A 69 1.84 5.04 3.09
N ASP A 70 1.37 5.87 2.14
CA ASP A 70 2.27 6.61 1.23
C ASP A 70 3.39 7.36 1.98
N CYS A 71 3.04 8.04 3.07
CA CYS A 71 3.99 8.75 3.93
C CYS A 71 3.37 8.93 5.32
N GLY A 72 4.04 9.68 6.20
CA GLY A 72 3.52 10.02 7.52
C GLY A 72 2.19 10.78 7.44
N LEU A 73 1.20 10.34 8.23
CA LEU A 73 -0.12 10.98 8.34
C LEU A 73 -0.12 12.17 9.31
N GLY A 74 0.80 12.18 10.29
CA GLY A 74 0.90 13.20 11.32
C GLY A 74 1.17 14.60 10.76
N GLY A 75 0.42 15.61 11.23
CA GLY A 75 0.56 16.99 10.80
C GLY A 75 0.04 17.28 9.37
N ARG A 76 -0.39 16.25 8.63
CA ARG A 76 -0.95 16.38 7.26
C ARG A 76 -2.46 16.19 7.24
N LEU A 77 -2.99 15.34 8.13
CA LEU A 77 -4.40 15.02 8.23
C LEU A 77 -4.95 15.30 9.62
N HIS A 78 -6.25 15.55 9.72
CA HIS A 78 -6.95 15.54 10.99
C HIS A 78 -6.84 14.16 11.66
N THR A 79 -6.64 14.11 12.98
CA THR A 79 -6.36 12.87 13.71
C THR A 79 -7.40 11.78 13.49
N GLN A 80 -8.69 12.12 13.41
CA GLN A 80 -9.75 11.15 13.14
C GLN A 80 -9.66 10.54 11.73
N ILE A 81 -9.24 11.33 10.73
CA ILE A 81 -9.04 10.84 9.36
C ILE A 81 -7.80 9.93 9.31
N ALA A 82 -6.72 10.29 10.02
CA ALA A 82 -5.54 9.46 10.11
C ALA A 82 -5.88 8.07 10.71
N TRP A 83 -6.66 8.03 11.80
CA TRP A 83 -7.12 6.76 12.39
C TRP A 83 -8.01 5.96 11.45
N ALA A 84 -8.99 6.60 10.80
CA ALA A 84 -9.87 5.92 9.84
C ALA A 84 -9.10 5.32 8.65
N LYS A 85 -8.05 6.00 8.17
CA LYS A 85 -7.17 5.46 7.12
C LYS A 85 -6.32 4.27 7.59
N LEU A 86 -5.86 4.29 8.84
CA LEU A 86 -5.13 3.15 9.42
C LEU A 86 -6.06 1.94 9.65
N GLU A 87 -7.31 2.18 10.04
CA GLU A 87 -8.35 1.15 10.13
C GLU A 87 -8.64 0.55 8.76
N ALA A 88 -8.88 1.38 7.74
CA ALA A 88 -9.06 0.91 6.37
C ALA A 88 -7.85 0.12 5.83
N LEU A 89 -6.62 0.54 6.18
CA LEU A 89 -5.41 -0.20 5.87
C LEU A 89 -5.40 -1.60 6.50
N ALA A 90 -5.74 -1.70 7.79
CA ALA A 90 -5.79 -2.97 8.50
C ALA A 90 -6.88 -3.91 7.95
N GLU A 91 -8.09 -3.38 7.70
CA GLU A 91 -9.19 -4.13 7.13
C GLU A 91 -8.88 -4.63 5.71
N GLY A 92 -8.32 -3.75 4.87
CA GLY A 92 -7.90 -4.08 3.51
C GLY A 92 -6.77 -5.13 3.48
N ALA A 93 -5.80 -5.04 4.40
CA ALA A 93 -4.75 -6.05 4.54
C ALA A 93 -5.31 -7.41 4.99
N ALA A 94 -6.32 -7.42 5.88
CA ALA A 94 -6.99 -8.65 6.29
C ALA A 94 -7.80 -9.27 5.13
N LEU A 95 -8.45 -8.46 4.29
CA LEU A 95 -9.13 -8.89 3.07
C LEU A 95 -8.14 -9.51 2.07
N ALA A 96 -7.07 -8.78 1.71
CA ALA A 96 -6.04 -9.26 0.80
C ALA A 96 -5.41 -10.58 1.28
N SER A 97 -5.17 -10.71 2.58
CA SER A 97 -4.60 -11.93 3.17
C SER A 97 -5.48 -13.17 3.01
N ARG A 98 -6.80 -13.02 2.84
CA ARG A 98 -7.74 -14.11 2.54
C ARG A 98 -7.82 -14.45 1.05
N GLN A 99 -7.42 -13.53 0.18
CA GLN A 99 -7.47 -13.67 -1.28
C GLN A 99 -6.19 -14.31 -1.85
N LEU A 100 -5.06 -14.10 -1.16
CA LEU A 100 -3.75 -14.71 -1.42
C LEU A 100 -3.57 -16.02 -0.65
#